data_AF-A0A960YW89-F1
#
_entry.id   AF-A0A960YW89-F1
#
_cell.length_a   1.000
_cell.length_b   1.000
_cell.length_c   1.000
_cell.angle_alpha   90.00
_cell.angle_beta   90.00
_cell.angle_gamma   90.00
#
_symmetry.space_group_name_H-M   'P 1'
#
loop_
_entity.id
_entity.type
_entity.pdbx_description
1 polymer ?
#
loop_
_entity_poly.entity_id
_entity_poly.type
_entity_poly.pdbx_seq_one_letter_code
_entity_poly.pdbx_strand_id
1 'polypeptide(L)'
;MRKRLLAVAFLVASIHSPFGLTAQERGVSPLSAEASAKAVGTTYAIVIGISDYQDDAIPDLKYAHRDAEAFANFLRSPAGGALDNDHLKVLINEQATQGQFGAALDWLWEVAGEHDRAIIYFSGHGDVERKSITNPGYLLCWDAPARVYMSGGAFDVRSL
;
A
#
# COMPACT_ATOMS: atom_id res chain seq x y z
N MET A 1 4.07 -33.87 69.06
CA MET A 1 4.33 -32.70 69.94
C MET A 1 4.60 -31.48 69.08
N ARG A 2 3.72 -30.46 69.15
CA ARG A 2 3.82 -29.22 68.37
C ARG A 2 4.81 -28.27 69.06
N LYS A 3 5.98 -28.02 68.45
CA LYS A 3 6.91 -27.00 68.91
C LYS A 3 6.73 -25.74 68.06
N ARG A 4 6.18 -24.70 68.69
CA ARG A 4 6.28 -23.30 68.23
C ARG A 4 7.71 -22.83 68.50
N LEU A 5 8.40 -22.25 67.53
CA LEU A 5 9.45 -21.28 67.86
C LEU A 5 9.81 -20.33 66.69
N LEU A 6 9.73 -19.05 67.05
CA LEU A 6 10.38 -17.83 66.57
C LEU A 6 10.72 -17.67 65.08
N ALA A 7 10.05 -16.69 64.48
CA ALA A 7 10.54 -15.96 63.32
C ALA A 7 11.76 -15.10 63.70
N VAL A 8 12.85 -15.22 62.94
CA VAL A 8 13.98 -14.29 62.96
C VAL A 8 13.96 -13.58 61.62
N ALA A 9 13.69 -12.28 61.64
CA ALA A 9 13.78 -11.42 60.46
C ALA A 9 15.26 -11.05 60.24
N PHE A 10 15.84 -11.51 59.14
CA PHE A 10 17.11 -10.98 58.64
C PHE A 10 16.79 -9.93 57.57
N LEU A 11 17.01 -8.66 57.92
CA LEU A 11 17.03 -7.57 56.95
C LEU A 11 18.38 -7.61 56.22
N VAL A 12 18.40 -8.18 55.01
CA VAL A 12 19.54 -8.06 54.09
C VAL A 12 19.23 -6.89 53.17
N ALA A 13 19.82 -5.72 53.46
CA ALA A 13 19.82 -4.59 52.55
C ALA A 13 20.91 -4.82 51.49
N SER A 14 20.55 -5.44 50.37
CA SER A 14 21.40 -5.50 49.19
C SER A 14 21.10 -4.31 48.29
N ILE A 15 21.96 -3.29 48.34
CA ILE A 15 22.02 -2.21 47.35
C ILE A 15 22.55 -2.84 46.06
N HIS A 16 21.66 -3.17 45.12
CA HIS A 16 22.04 -3.45 43.73
C HIS A 16 21.59 -2.27 42.87
N SER A 17 22.56 -1.70 42.16
CA SER A 17 22.40 -0.63 41.16
C SER A 17 21.23 -0.90 40.20
N PRO A 18 20.54 0.15 39.73
CA PRO A 18 19.47 0.02 38.78
C PRO A 18 20.08 -0.15 37.38
N PHE A 19 20.33 -1.39 36.99
CA PHE A 19 20.42 -1.74 35.57
C PHE A 19 19.39 -2.84 35.30
N GLY A 20 18.12 -2.45 35.42
CA GLY A 20 17.04 -3.19 34.79
C GLY A 20 17.17 -2.99 33.28
N LEU A 21 17.41 -4.08 32.56
CA LEU A 21 17.18 -4.13 31.11
C LEU A 21 15.78 -3.60 30.84
N THR A 22 15.68 -2.47 30.14
CA THR A 22 14.44 -2.12 29.47
C THR A 22 14.20 -3.15 28.37
N ALA A 23 13.33 -4.12 28.66
CA ALA A 23 12.68 -4.86 27.59
C ALA A 23 11.89 -3.83 26.78
N GLN A 24 12.39 -3.50 25.59
CA GLN A 24 11.68 -2.65 24.66
C GLN A 24 10.42 -3.39 24.23
N GLU A 25 9.25 -2.98 24.74
CA GLU A 25 7.99 -3.40 24.17
C GLU A 25 7.92 -2.89 22.73
N ARG A 26 8.27 -3.75 21.79
CA ARG A 26 7.91 -3.58 20.39
C ARG A 26 6.43 -3.94 20.28
N GLY A 27 5.58 -2.93 20.34
CA GLY A 27 4.15 -3.09 20.15
C GLY A 27 3.43 -1.75 20.23
N VAL A 28 2.55 -1.49 19.27
CA VAL A 28 1.56 -0.40 19.38
C VAL A 28 0.40 -0.98 20.19
N SER A 29 0.14 -0.44 21.37
CA SER A 29 -1.13 -0.68 22.06
C SER A 29 -2.25 -0.10 21.20
N PRO A 30 -3.30 -0.86 20.84
CA PRO A 30 -4.41 -0.29 20.09
C PRO A 30 -5.02 0.82 20.94
N LEU A 31 -5.11 2.02 20.36
CA LEU A 31 -5.98 3.07 20.89
C LEU A 31 -7.38 2.47 21.00
N SER A 32 -8.00 2.65 22.18
CA SER A 32 -9.36 2.25 22.49
C SER A 32 -10.26 2.36 21.26
N ALA A 33 -11.03 1.31 20.98
CA ALA A 33 -11.97 1.16 19.87
C ALA A 33 -13.21 2.06 20.02
N GLU A 34 -13.00 3.33 20.37
CA GLU A 34 -14.02 4.35 20.60
C GLU A 34 -13.75 5.64 19.81
N ALA A 35 -12.73 5.66 18.95
CA ALA A 35 -12.82 6.50 17.76
C ALA A 35 -13.91 5.85 16.90
N SER A 36 -15.14 6.40 16.96
CA SER A 36 -16.26 6.02 16.10
C SER A 36 -15.72 5.80 14.68
N ALA A 37 -15.53 4.54 14.31
CA ALA A 37 -15.09 4.17 12.99
C ALA A 37 -16.25 4.56 12.10
N LYS A 38 -16.19 5.76 11.52
CA LYS A 38 -17.13 6.19 10.49
C LYS A 38 -17.18 5.02 9.52
N ALA A 39 -18.36 4.40 9.38
CA ALA A 39 -18.50 3.20 8.57
C ALA A 39 -17.96 3.54 7.18
N VAL A 40 -16.87 2.87 6.79
CA VAL A 40 -16.29 3.05 5.46
C VAL A 40 -17.39 2.66 4.47
N GLY A 41 -17.67 3.56 3.53
CA GLY A 41 -18.63 3.34 2.46
C GLY A 41 -18.16 2.26 1.49
N THR A 42 -18.67 2.32 0.27
CA THR A 42 -18.30 1.38 -0.79
C THR A 42 -16.80 1.48 -1.07
N THR A 43 -16.14 0.35 -1.34
CA THR A 43 -14.73 0.35 -1.76
C THR A 43 -14.65 0.18 -3.27
N TYR A 44 -13.95 1.09 -3.94
CA TYR A 44 -13.61 1.02 -5.35
C TYR A 44 -12.11 0.89 -5.52
N ALA A 45 -11.68 0.15 -6.54
CA ALA A 45 -10.26 -0.10 -6.77
C ALA A 45 -9.88 -0.07 -8.25
N ILE A 46 -8.70 0.50 -8.53
CA ILE A 46 -7.97 0.35 -9.79
C ILE A 46 -6.67 -0.37 -9.47
N VAL A 47 -6.39 -1.46 -10.18
CA VAL A 47 -5.21 -2.29 -9.99
C VAL A 47 -4.47 -2.40 -11.32
N ILE A 48 -3.24 -1.92 -11.36
CA ILE A 48 -2.39 -1.85 -12.55
C ILE A 48 -1.13 -2.69 -12.32
N GLY A 49 -0.78 -3.54 -13.29
CA GLY A 49 0.44 -4.34 -13.27
C GLY A 49 1.08 -4.43 -14.64
N ILE A 50 2.30 -3.92 -14.80
CA ILE A 50 3.01 -3.88 -16.08
C ILE A 50 4.38 -4.53 -15.93
N SER A 51 4.55 -5.65 -16.61
CA SER A 51 5.80 -6.40 -16.66
C SER A 51 6.49 -6.29 -18.00
N ASP A 52 5.72 -6.28 -19.07
CA ASP A 52 6.17 -6.22 -20.47
C ASP A 52 5.79 -4.84 -21.00
N TYR A 53 6.75 -4.08 -21.52
CA TYR A 53 6.55 -2.69 -21.99
C TYR A 53 6.59 -2.63 -23.51
N GLN A 54 5.80 -1.73 -24.11
CA GLN A 54 5.75 -1.60 -25.58
C GLN A 54 7.08 -1.10 -26.17
N ASP A 55 7.77 -0.22 -25.46
CA ASP A 55 9.09 0.28 -25.87
C ASP A 55 10.19 -0.65 -25.33
N ASP A 56 10.82 -1.41 -26.23
CA ASP A 56 11.92 -2.35 -25.93
C ASP A 56 13.11 -1.69 -25.18
N ALA A 57 13.22 -0.37 -25.19
CA ALA A 57 14.24 0.35 -24.43
C ALA A 57 13.91 0.46 -22.92
N ILE A 58 12.68 0.12 -22.50
CA ILE A 58 12.28 -0.04 -21.11
C ILE A 58 12.44 -1.52 -20.74
N PRO A 59 13.35 -1.89 -19.81
CA PRO A 59 13.58 -3.30 -19.49
C PRO A 59 12.38 -3.95 -18.80
N ASP A 60 11.98 -5.14 -19.24
CA ASP A 60 10.88 -5.87 -18.62
C ASP A 60 11.09 -6.22 -17.14
N LEU A 61 9.99 -6.24 -16.39
CA LEU A 61 9.90 -6.68 -15.01
C LEU A 61 9.36 -8.10 -14.94
N LYS A 62 9.90 -8.94 -14.04
CA LYS A 62 9.52 -10.36 -13.97
C LYS A 62 8.14 -10.62 -13.35
N TYR A 63 7.69 -9.76 -12.43
CA TYR A 63 6.59 -10.10 -11.52
C TYR A 63 5.51 -9.03 -11.35
N ALA A 64 5.68 -7.84 -11.91
CA ALA A 64 4.77 -6.72 -11.68
C ALA A 64 3.30 -7.03 -12.05
N HIS A 65 3.06 -7.69 -13.19
CA HIS A 65 1.72 -8.19 -13.54
C HIS A 65 1.16 -9.19 -12.52
N ARG A 66 1.99 -10.13 -12.03
CA ARG A 66 1.57 -11.15 -11.06
C ARG A 66 1.26 -10.55 -9.69
N ASP A 67 2.02 -9.53 -9.28
CA ASP A 67 1.77 -8.82 -8.03
C ASP A 67 0.40 -8.12 -8.08
N ALA A 68 0.09 -7.48 -9.21
CA ALA A 68 -1.22 -6.87 -9.45
C ALA A 68 -2.36 -7.90 -9.49
N GLU A 69 -2.18 -9.02 -10.19
CA GLU A 69 -3.15 -10.12 -10.19
C GLU A 69 -3.39 -10.69 -8.79
N ALA A 70 -2.33 -10.92 -8.02
CA ALA A 70 -2.43 -11.41 -6.65
C ALA A 70 -3.19 -10.42 -5.75
N PHE A 71 -2.92 -9.13 -5.89
CA PHE A 71 -3.61 -8.10 -5.13
C PHE A 71 -5.09 -7.95 -5.54
N ALA A 72 -5.39 -8.00 -6.84
CA ALA A 72 -6.77 -8.03 -7.34
C ALA A 72 -7.53 -9.25 -6.80
N ASN A 73 -6.92 -10.42 -6.79
CA ASN A 73 -7.50 -11.64 -6.22
C ASN A 73 -7.75 -11.50 -4.71
N PHE A 74 -6.85 -10.84 -3.98
CA PHE A 74 -7.07 -10.51 -2.57
C PHE A 74 -8.30 -9.62 -2.40
N LEU A 75 -8.43 -8.53 -3.18
CA LEU A 75 -9.59 -7.61 -3.11
C LEU A 75 -10.92 -8.29 -3.43
N ARG A 76 -10.92 -9.29 -4.33
CA ARG A 76 -12.09 -10.12 -4.64
C ARG A 76 -12.47 -11.09 -3.52
N SER A 77 -11.53 -11.42 -2.64
CA SER A 77 -11.79 -12.34 -1.53
C SER A 77 -12.61 -11.66 -0.41
N PRO A 78 -13.32 -12.43 0.43
CA PRO A 78 -14.00 -11.87 1.60
C PRO A 78 -13.07 -11.10 2.54
N ALA A 79 -11.80 -11.53 2.64
CA ALA A 79 -10.80 -10.88 3.49
C ALA A 79 -10.32 -9.53 2.92
N GLY A 80 -10.39 -9.34 1.59
CA GLY A 80 -10.02 -8.09 0.93
C GLY A 80 -11.17 -7.16 0.60
N GLY A 81 -12.41 -7.53 0.96
CA GLY A 81 -13.59 -6.68 0.80
C GLY A 81 -14.62 -7.18 -0.21
N ALA A 82 -14.42 -8.34 -0.83
CA ALA A 82 -15.34 -8.98 -1.78
C ALA A 82 -15.74 -8.07 -2.97
N LEU A 83 -14.77 -7.33 -3.52
CA LEU A 83 -15.01 -6.44 -4.67
C LEU A 83 -15.38 -7.26 -5.92
N ASP A 84 -16.49 -6.91 -6.56
CA ASP A 84 -16.91 -7.44 -7.86
C ASP A 84 -16.32 -6.61 -9.03
N ASN A 85 -16.77 -6.89 -10.25
CA ASN A 85 -16.28 -6.19 -11.45
C ASN A 85 -16.81 -4.75 -11.62
N ASP A 86 -17.86 -4.39 -10.88
CA ASP A 86 -18.41 -3.03 -10.87
C ASP A 86 -17.60 -2.14 -9.93
N HIS A 87 -16.86 -2.74 -8.98
CA HIS A 87 -16.05 -2.03 -7.99
C HIS A 87 -14.53 -2.17 -8.20
N LEU A 88 -14.08 -3.03 -9.11
CA LEU A 88 -12.66 -3.31 -9.36
C LEU A 88 -12.31 -3.27 -10.85
N LYS A 89 -11.46 -2.32 -11.24
CA LYS A 89 -10.81 -2.28 -12.56
C LYS A 89 -9.41 -2.86 -12.45
N VAL A 90 -9.06 -3.77 -13.36
CA VAL A 90 -7.75 -4.41 -13.42
C VAL A 90 -7.17 -4.20 -14.82
N LEU A 91 -5.97 -3.64 -14.91
CA LEU A 91 -5.26 -3.38 -16.16
C LEU A 91 -3.89 -4.05 -16.10
N ILE A 92 -3.66 -5.03 -16.97
CA ILE A 92 -2.43 -5.83 -16.98
C ILE A 92 -1.72 -5.67 -18.33
N ASN A 93 -0.40 -5.44 -18.28
CA ASN A 93 0.50 -5.32 -19.44
C ASN A 93 -0.11 -4.45 -20.55
N GLU A 94 -0.39 -5.01 -21.73
CA GLU A 94 -0.89 -4.29 -22.90
C GLU A 94 -2.22 -3.55 -22.69
N GLN A 95 -2.97 -3.91 -21.65
CA GLN A 95 -4.21 -3.23 -21.27
C GLN A 95 -3.95 -1.97 -20.43
N ALA A 96 -2.81 -1.89 -19.77
CA ALA A 96 -2.43 -0.78 -18.90
C ALA A 96 -1.78 0.36 -19.68
N THR A 97 -2.45 0.81 -20.74
CA THR A 97 -2.08 2.03 -21.47
C THR A 97 -2.43 3.28 -20.68
N GLN A 98 -1.78 4.40 -20.98
CA GLN A 98 -2.12 5.69 -20.36
C GLN A 98 -3.60 6.03 -20.57
N GLY A 99 -4.15 5.73 -21.75
CA GLY A 99 -5.56 5.98 -22.06
C GLY A 99 -6.52 5.15 -21.20
N GLN A 100 -6.23 3.86 -21.00
CA GLN A 100 -7.07 3.00 -20.16
C GLN A 100 -6.95 3.33 -18.68
N PHE A 101 -5.76 3.66 -18.21
CA PHE A 101 -5.59 4.12 -16.83
C PHE A 101 -6.30 5.45 -16.59
N GLY A 102 -6.23 6.40 -17.53
CA GLY A 102 -6.98 7.65 -17.49
C GLY A 102 -8.49 7.43 -17.43
N ALA A 103 -9.03 6.53 -18.27
CA ALA A 103 -10.45 6.17 -18.24
C ALA A 103 -10.87 5.51 -16.91
N ALA A 104 -9.98 4.71 -16.30
CA ALA A 104 -10.25 4.12 -15.00
C ALA A 104 -10.23 5.17 -13.88
N LEU A 105 -9.34 6.16 -13.92
CA LEU A 105 -9.33 7.27 -12.98
C LEU A 105 -10.60 8.13 -13.10
N ASP A 106 -11.02 8.43 -14.33
CA ASP A 106 -12.26 9.14 -14.62
C ASP A 106 -13.47 8.41 -14.02
N TRP A 107 -13.60 7.11 -14.29
CA TRP A 107 -14.61 6.26 -13.67
C TRP A 107 -14.58 6.33 -12.13
N LEU A 108 -13.38 6.27 -11.53
CA LEU A 108 -13.23 6.31 -10.08
C LEU A 108 -13.68 7.66 -9.49
N TRP A 109 -13.37 8.78 -10.15
CA TRP A 109 -13.84 10.11 -9.75
C TRP A 109 -15.35 10.27 -9.87
N GLU A 110 -16.00 9.60 -10.83
CA GLU A 110 -17.45 9.64 -10.99
C GLU A 110 -18.21 8.84 -9.93
N VAL A 111 -17.67 7.69 -9.50
CA VAL A 111 -18.41 6.75 -8.63
C VAL A 111 -18.09 6.88 -7.13
N ALA A 112 -16.91 7.38 -6.77
CA ALA A 112 -16.48 7.44 -5.37
C ALA A 112 -17.06 8.68 -4.65
N GLY A 113 -17.81 8.45 -3.57
CA GLY A 113 -18.33 9.49 -2.69
C GLY A 113 -17.41 9.85 -1.51
N GLU A 114 -17.80 10.87 -0.75
CA GLU A 114 -17.03 11.43 0.39
C GLU A 114 -16.71 10.42 1.51
N HIS A 115 -17.43 9.30 1.57
CA HIS A 115 -17.25 8.28 2.63
C HIS A 115 -16.79 6.94 2.08
N ASP A 116 -16.66 6.84 0.75
CA ASP A 116 -16.17 5.65 0.08
C ASP A 116 -14.66 5.54 0.20
N ARG A 117 -14.14 4.35 -0.09
CA ARG A 117 -12.70 4.09 -0.12
C ARG A 117 -12.27 3.84 -1.55
N ALA A 118 -11.39 4.71 -2.05
CA ALA A 118 -10.69 4.49 -3.30
C ALA A 118 -9.32 3.82 -3.05
N ILE A 119 -9.02 2.77 -3.81
CA ILE A 119 -7.72 2.09 -3.80
C ILE A 119 -7.12 2.19 -5.20
N ILE A 120 -5.91 2.72 -5.30
CA ILE A 120 -5.12 2.65 -6.54
C ILE A 120 -3.88 1.84 -6.21
N TYR A 121 -3.71 0.71 -6.88
CA TYR A 121 -2.52 -0.12 -6.78
C TYR A 121 -1.80 -0.12 -8.12
N PHE A 122 -0.50 0.14 -8.10
CA PHE A 122 0.34 0.15 -9.29
C PHE A 122 1.61 -0.65 -9.03
N SER A 123 1.89 -1.62 -9.91
CA SER A 123 3.16 -2.35 -9.96
C SER A 123 3.75 -2.24 -11.35
N GLY A 124 4.93 -1.65 -11.47
CA GLY A 124 5.58 -1.32 -12.74
C GLY A 124 6.77 -0.38 -12.52
N HIS A 125 7.35 0.12 -13.61
CA HIS A 125 8.37 1.15 -13.56
C HIS A 125 7.82 2.50 -13.12
N GLY A 126 8.63 3.20 -12.35
CA GLY A 126 8.50 4.62 -12.10
C GLY A 126 9.83 5.31 -12.35
N ASP A 127 9.79 6.53 -12.86
CA ASP A 127 11.00 7.31 -13.13
C ASP A 127 10.78 8.81 -12.86
N VAL A 128 11.86 9.56 -12.75
CA VAL A 128 11.86 11.00 -12.51
C VAL A 128 12.44 11.72 -13.73
N GLU A 129 11.68 12.64 -14.33
CA GLU A 129 12.17 13.43 -15.45
C GLU A 129 13.15 14.51 -14.96
N ARG A 130 14.45 14.28 -15.15
CA ARG A 130 15.51 15.16 -14.60
C ARG A 130 15.80 16.41 -15.43
N LYS A 131 15.10 16.61 -16.55
CA LYS A 131 15.32 17.74 -17.46
C LYS A 131 14.51 18.98 -17.14
N SER A 132 13.61 18.91 -16.14
CA SER A 132 12.78 20.04 -15.69
C SER A 132 13.25 20.55 -14.33
N ILE A 133 13.03 21.84 -14.04
CA ILE A 133 13.26 22.43 -12.71
C ILE A 133 12.46 21.68 -11.62
N THR A 134 11.28 21.18 -11.98
CA THR A 134 10.34 20.54 -11.05
C THR A 134 10.56 19.04 -10.84
N ASN A 135 11.40 18.39 -11.65
CA ASN A 135 11.68 16.96 -11.61
C ASN A 135 10.47 16.06 -11.29
N PRO A 136 9.41 16.06 -12.13
CA PRO A 136 8.21 15.26 -11.87
C PRO A 136 8.51 13.76 -11.86
N GLY A 137 7.86 13.05 -10.92
CA GLY A 137 7.85 11.59 -10.87
C GLY A 137 6.70 11.04 -11.71
N TYR A 138 6.97 9.98 -12.44
CA TYR A 138 6.02 9.34 -13.33
C TYR A 138 5.84 7.86 -12.99
N LEU A 139 4.60 7.39 -13.13
CA LEU A 139 4.27 5.98 -13.30
C LEU A 139 4.21 5.68 -14.79
N LEU A 140 5.04 4.75 -15.27
CA LEU A 140 5.15 4.43 -16.68
C LEU A 140 4.09 3.40 -17.05
N CYS A 141 3.16 3.78 -17.92
CA CYS A 141 2.16 2.88 -18.49
C CYS A 141 2.82 1.99 -19.56
N TRP A 142 2.08 1.00 -20.06
CA TRP A 142 2.59 0.06 -21.07
C TRP A 142 3.13 0.75 -22.32
N ASP A 143 2.49 1.83 -22.75
CA ASP A 143 2.81 2.66 -23.92
C ASP A 143 3.76 3.82 -23.59
N ALA A 144 4.46 3.78 -22.44
CA ALA A 144 5.47 4.76 -22.08
C ALA A 144 6.63 4.77 -23.09
N PRO A 145 7.08 5.94 -23.57
CA PRO A 145 8.38 6.03 -24.24
C PRO A 145 9.49 5.93 -23.20
N ALA A 146 10.64 5.36 -23.56
CA ALA A 146 11.81 5.25 -22.66
C ALA A 146 12.42 6.61 -22.24
N ARG A 147 11.94 7.72 -22.79
CA ARG A 147 12.34 9.09 -22.47
C ARG A 147 11.24 10.07 -22.84
N VAL A 148 11.25 11.26 -22.23
CA VAL A 148 10.29 12.34 -22.53
C VAL A 148 8.86 11.92 -22.17
N TYR A 149 8.65 11.53 -20.91
CA TYR A 149 7.36 11.03 -20.40
C TYR A 149 6.22 12.05 -20.53
N MET A 150 6.55 13.34 -20.65
CA MET A 150 5.59 14.41 -20.96
C MET A 150 4.90 14.25 -22.32
N SER A 151 5.45 13.44 -23.22
CA SER A 151 4.86 13.20 -24.55
C SER A 151 3.69 12.22 -24.56
N GLY A 152 3.47 11.49 -23.45
CA GLY A 152 2.42 10.48 -23.31
C GLY A 152 2.95 9.19 -22.69
N GLY A 153 2.06 8.22 -22.47
CA GLY A 153 2.38 6.90 -21.94
C GLY A 153 2.74 6.87 -20.45
N ALA A 154 2.57 7.96 -19.71
CA ALA A 154 2.94 8.02 -18.30
C ALA A 154 2.01 8.94 -17.49
N PHE A 155 1.83 8.65 -16.20
CA PHE A 155 1.09 9.50 -15.27
C PHE A 155 2.00 10.21 -14.29
N ASP A 156 1.90 11.53 -14.20
CA ASP A 156 2.56 12.30 -13.15
C ASP A 156 1.91 11.91 -11.82
N VAL A 157 2.72 11.51 -10.84
CA VAL A 157 2.21 11.11 -9.51
C VAL A 157 1.44 12.24 -8.80
N ARG A 158 1.64 13.49 -9.22
CA ARG A 158 0.94 14.67 -8.70
C ARG A 158 -0.45 14.88 -9.32
N SER A 159 -0.79 14.10 -10.34
CA SER A 159 -2.09 14.14 -11.03
C SER A 159 -3.07 13.07 -10.56
N LEU A 160 -2.64 12.20 -9.64
CA LEU A 160 -3.46 11.17 -8.99
C LEU A 160 -4.19 11.73 -7.76
#